data_AF-A0A954LCZ9-F1
#
_entry.id   AF-A0A954LCZ9-F1
#
_cell.length_a   1.000
_cell.length_b   1.000
_cell.length_c   1.000
_cell.angle_alpha   90.00
_cell.angle_beta   90.00
_cell.angle_gamma   90.00
#
_symmetry.space_group_name_H-M   'P 1'
#
loop_
_entity.id
_entity.type
_entity.pdbx_description
1 polymer ?
#
loop_
_entity_poly.entity_id
_entity_poly.type
_entity_poly.pdbx_seq_one_letter_code
_entity_poly.pdbx_strand_id
1 'polypeptide(L)'
;MSEVMERCTVCGAMVDDEDLFCANCGTETPDRDPAQLTQVTETSTCCFRCSSCGASMSYDASSQTLRCPFCGSEELQELPEEKTLAAKRIIPFIVTNQQVLNLMRTKLGS
;
A
#
# COMPACT_ATOMS: atom_id res chain seq x y z
N MET A 1 -19.27 -10.07 9.21
CA MET A 1 -19.60 -9.39 7.93
C MET A 1 -18.33 -8.64 7.61
N SER A 2 -17.69 -9.01 6.50
CA SER A 2 -16.25 -8.91 6.17
C SER A 2 -15.54 -7.69 6.74
N GLU A 3 -14.50 -7.91 7.55
CA GLU A 3 -13.67 -6.87 8.20
C GLU A 3 -12.23 -6.85 7.63
N VAL A 4 -12.05 -7.16 6.34
CA VAL A 4 -10.71 -7.29 5.74
C VAL A 4 -10.31 -5.98 5.08
N MET A 5 -9.86 -5.04 5.90
CA MET A 5 -9.36 -3.75 5.43
C MET A 5 -7.88 -3.88 5.02
N GLU A 6 -7.58 -3.62 3.75
CA GLU A 6 -6.25 -3.81 3.18
C GLU A 6 -5.58 -2.48 2.83
N ARG A 7 -4.26 -2.50 2.71
CA ARG A 7 -3.53 -1.30 2.27
C ARG A 7 -3.50 -1.25 0.76
N CYS A 8 -3.96 -0.13 0.20
CA CYS A 8 -3.75 0.24 -1.18
C CYS A 8 -2.26 0.09 -1.54
N THR A 9 -1.97 -0.65 -2.59
CA THR A 9 -0.60 -0.89 -3.07
C THR A 9 0.07 0.37 -3.62
N VAL A 10 -0.70 1.41 -3.93
CA VAL A 10 -0.22 2.69 -4.47
C VAL A 10 0.05 3.71 -3.37
N CYS A 11 -0.96 4.04 -2.56
CA CYS A 11 -0.84 5.12 -1.57
C CYS A 11 -0.76 4.66 -0.11
N GLY A 12 -0.94 3.35 0.15
CA GLY A 12 -0.94 2.79 1.49
C GLY A 12 -2.19 3.09 2.33
N ALA A 13 -3.17 3.82 1.77
CA ALA A 13 -4.45 4.06 2.43
C ALA A 13 -5.18 2.74 2.68
N MET A 14 -5.97 2.70 3.76
CA MET A 14 -6.81 1.55 4.06
C MET A 14 -8.00 1.56 3.10
N VAL A 15 -8.22 0.44 2.40
CA VAL A 15 -9.28 0.24 1.41
C VAL A 15 -10.03 -1.04 1.78
N ASP A 16 -11.35 -1.02 1.60
CA ASP A 16 -12.20 -2.17 1.87
C ASP A 16 -12.09 -3.20 0.74
N ASP A 17 -12.45 -4.46 1.02
CA ASP A 17 -12.42 -5.52 0.02
C ASP A 17 -13.52 -5.40 -1.04
N GLU A 18 -14.59 -4.65 -0.77
CA GLU A 18 -15.67 -4.37 -1.74
C GLU A 18 -15.41 -3.11 -2.56
N ASP A 19 -14.40 -2.31 -2.24
CA ASP A 19 -14.04 -1.12 -3.01
C ASP A 19 -13.38 -1.56 -4.33
N LEU A 20 -13.90 -1.10 -5.47
CA LEU A 20 -13.27 -1.28 -6.80
C LEU A 20 -12.12 -0.30 -7.06
N PHE A 21 -12.10 0.81 -6.32
CA PHE A 21 -11.09 1.88 -6.47
C PHE A 21 -10.70 2.44 -5.10
N CYS A 22 -9.43 2.74 -4.91
CA CYS A 22 -8.95 3.41 -3.71
C CYS A 22 -9.47 4.86 -3.65
N ALA A 23 -10.29 5.19 -2.64
CA ALA A 23 -10.85 6.53 -2.45
C ALA A 23 -9.79 7.64 -2.30
N ASN A 24 -8.56 7.31 -1.89
CA ASN A 24 -7.51 8.30 -1.71
C ASN A 24 -6.73 8.63 -2.99
N CYS A 25 -6.43 7.62 -3.83
CA CYS A 25 -5.55 7.78 -4.99
C CYS A 25 -6.19 7.42 -6.34
N GLY A 26 -7.42 6.89 -6.34
CA GLY A 26 -8.15 6.51 -7.54
C GLY A 26 -7.64 5.26 -8.24
N THR A 27 -6.59 4.60 -7.72
CA THR A 27 -6.11 3.34 -8.32
C THR A 27 -7.13 2.23 -8.13
N GLU A 28 -7.38 1.48 -9.21
CA GLU A 28 -8.14 0.23 -9.20
C GLU A 28 -7.57 -0.72 -8.13
N THR A 29 -8.41 -1.12 -7.20
CA THR A 29 -8.08 -2.17 -6.25
C THR A 29 -8.23 -3.51 -6.97
N PRO A 30 -7.24 -4.40 -6.87
CA PRO A 30 -7.32 -5.68 -7.56
C PRO A 30 -8.48 -6.51 -6.99
N ASP A 31 -9.41 -6.91 -7.86
CA ASP A 31 -10.45 -7.91 -7.57
C ASP A 31 -9.76 -9.17 -7.05
N ARG A 32 -10.03 -9.52 -5.78
CA ARG A 32 -9.49 -10.75 -5.19
C ARG A 32 -10.28 -11.95 -5.67
N ASP A 33 -10.05 -12.38 -6.92
CA ASP A 33 -10.28 -13.79 -7.24
C ASP A 33 -9.16 -14.61 -6.57
N PRO A 34 -9.47 -15.46 -5.56
CA PRO A 34 -8.47 -16.29 -4.89
C PRO A 34 -7.71 -17.23 -5.84
N ALA A 35 -8.15 -17.39 -7.09
CA ALA A 35 -7.45 -18.12 -8.13
C ALA A 35 -6.26 -17.38 -8.78
N GLN A 36 -6.07 -16.07 -8.55
CA GLN A 36 -5.10 -15.24 -9.27
C GLN A 36 -3.86 -14.78 -8.48
N LEU A 37 -3.56 -15.43 -7.35
CA LEU A 37 -2.48 -15.07 -6.40
C LEU A 37 -1.02 -15.17 -6.91
N THR A 38 -0.77 -15.30 -8.21
CA THR A 38 0.56 -15.66 -8.76
C THR A 38 1.20 -14.63 -9.67
N GLN A 39 0.63 -13.45 -9.86
CA GLN A 39 1.23 -12.44 -10.75
C GLN A 39 1.78 -11.26 -9.95
N VAL A 40 3.09 -11.31 -9.71
CA VAL A 40 3.88 -10.13 -9.36
C VAL A 40 3.99 -9.28 -10.62
N THR A 41 2.99 -8.46 -10.88
CA THR A 41 2.99 -7.48 -11.97
C THR A 41 3.84 -6.28 -11.54
N GLU A 42 4.80 -5.89 -12.40
CA GLU A 42 5.52 -4.62 -12.28
C GLU A 42 4.49 -3.49 -12.24
N THR A 43 4.22 -2.99 -11.03
CA THR A 43 3.22 -1.95 -10.82
C THR A 43 3.95 -0.61 -10.89
N SER A 44 3.89 0.03 -12.06
CA SER A 44 4.29 1.43 -12.19
C SER A 44 3.28 2.28 -11.43
N THR A 45 3.72 2.88 -10.33
CA THR A 45 2.90 3.69 -9.45
C THR A 45 3.09 5.17 -9.77
N CYS A 46 2.09 5.79 -10.40
CA CYS A 46 2.05 7.24 -10.56
C CYS A 46 1.62 7.89 -9.23
N CYS A 47 2.59 8.24 -8.39
CA CYS A 47 2.37 8.98 -7.15
C CYS A 47 2.54 10.49 -7.40
N PHE A 48 1.45 11.26 -7.37
CA PHE A 48 1.51 12.72 -7.36
C PHE A 48 1.76 13.21 -5.93
N ARG A 49 2.85 13.95 -5.71
CA ARG A 49 3.10 14.61 -4.41
C ARG A 49 2.82 16.09 -4.50
N CYS A 50 2.36 16.66 -3.39
CA CYS A 50 2.20 18.10 -3.22
C CYS A 50 3.57 18.78 -3.21
N SER A 51 3.74 19.83 -4.02
CA SER A 51 4.97 20.66 -4.04
C SER A 51 5.23 21.34 -2.70
N SER A 52 4.16 21.68 -1.97
CA SER A 52 4.22 22.54 -0.78
C SER A 52 4.52 21.76 0.50
N CYS A 53 3.99 20.54 0.65
CA CYS A 53 4.13 19.75 1.88
C CYS A 53 4.66 18.33 1.67
N GLY A 54 4.83 17.89 0.42
CA GLY A 54 5.34 16.56 0.08
C GLY A 54 4.36 15.40 0.28
N ALA A 55 3.15 15.66 0.78
CA ALA A 55 2.11 14.64 0.94
C ALA A 55 1.57 14.15 -0.41
N SER A 56 1.04 12.94 -0.45
CA SER A 56 0.32 12.44 -1.63
C SER A 56 -0.92 13.29 -1.91
N MET A 57 -1.15 13.60 -3.18
CA MET A 57 -2.34 14.32 -3.64
C MET A 57 -3.54 13.37 -3.73
N SER A 58 -4.74 13.89 -3.46
CA SER A 58 -6.01 13.15 -3.58
C SER A 58 -6.91 13.83 -4.59
N TYR A 59 -7.73 13.07 -5.32
CA TYR A 59 -8.69 13.65 -6.26
C TYR A 59 -9.87 14.25 -5.51
N ASP A 60 -10.16 15.52 -5.76
CA ASP A 60 -11.30 16.22 -5.19
C ASP A 60 -12.38 16.40 -6.26
N ALA A 61 -13.50 15.69 -6.09
CA ALA A 61 -14.59 15.69 -7.07
C ALA A 61 -15.29 17.04 -7.23
N SER A 62 -15.23 17.91 -6.21
CA SER A 62 -15.87 19.23 -6.24
C SER A 62 -15.09 20.24 -7.09
N SER A 63 -13.77 20.15 -7.04
CA SER A 63 -12.83 20.98 -7.80
C SER A 63 -12.37 20.32 -9.11
N GLN A 64 -12.73 19.05 -9.33
CA GLN A 64 -12.35 18.25 -10.51
C GLN A 64 -10.84 18.21 -10.75
N THR A 65 -10.06 18.31 -9.67
CA THR A 65 -8.60 18.37 -9.72
C THR A 65 -7.98 17.61 -8.55
N LEU A 66 -6.67 17.39 -8.63
CA LEU A 66 -5.89 16.87 -7.52
C LEU A 66 -5.65 17.97 -6.49
N ARG A 67 -6.08 17.74 -5.26
CA ARG A 67 -5.92 18.68 -4.15
C ARG A 67 -5.24 17.98 -2.98
N CYS A 68 -4.28 18.66 -2.37
CA CYS A 68 -3.61 18.15 -1.19
C CYS A 68 -4.58 18.16 0.00
N PRO A 69 -4.87 17.01 0.65
CA PRO A 69 -5.78 16.97 1.80
C PRO A 69 -5.17 17.62 3.07
N PHE A 70 -3.85 17.88 3.07
CA PHE A 70 -3.15 18.44 4.23
C PHE A 70 -3.04 19.96 4.19
N CYS A 71 -2.59 20.53 3.07
CA CYS A 71 -2.39 21.97 2.93
C CYS A 71 -3.38 22.66 1.98
N GLY A 72 -4.19 21.89 1.25
CA GLY A 72 -5.18 22.40 0.31
C GLY A 72 -4.61 22.90 -1.02
N SER A 73 -3.29 22.81 -1.23
CA SER A 73 -2.61 23.19 -2.48
C SER A 73 -3.03 22.25 -3.62
N GLU A 74 -3.19 22.81 -4.81
CA GLU A 74 -3.43 22.10 -6.08
C GLU A 74 -2.13 21.92 -6.87
N GLU A 75 -1.02 22.47 -6.36
CA GLU A 75 0.28 22.38 -7.01
C GLU A 75 0.93 21.02 -6.71
N LEU A 76 1.17 20.26 -7.77
CA LEU A 76 1.72 18.92 -7.73
C LEU A 76 3.10 18.87 -8.38
N GLN A 77 3.87 17.89 -7.93
CA GLN A 77 5.09 17.44 -8.57
C GLN A 77 4.88 16.00 -9.03
N GLU A 78 5.04 15.77 -10.32
CA GLU A 78 5.14 14.42 -10.88
C GLU A 78 6.49 13.85 -10.44
N LEU A 79 6.45 12.75 -9.68
CA LEU A 79 7.67 12.01 -9.40
C LEU A 79 7.92 11.01 -10.52
N PRO A 80 9.18 10.88 -10.97
CA PRO A 80 9.55 9.79 -11.87
C PRO A 80 9.18 8.47 -11.22
N GLU A 81 8.66 7.53 -12.02
CA GLU A 81 8.34 6.19 -11.56
C GLU A 81 9.54 5.57 -10.86
N GLU A 82 9.44 5.40 -9.54
CA GLU A 82 10.45 4.69 -8.77
C GLU A 82 10.37 3.22 -9.14
N LYS A 83 11.47 2.68 -9.68
CA LYS A 83 11.59 1.25 -10.00
C LYS A 83 11.56 0.46 -8.69
N THR A 84 10.36 0.09 -8.26
CA THR A 84 10.17 -0.77 -7.11
C THR A 84 10.70 -2.14 -7.46
N LEU A 85 11.80 -2.55 -6.80
CA LEU A 85 12.35 -3.90 -6.95
C LEU A 85 11.40 -4.88 -6.27
N ALA A 86 10.52 -5.50 -7.05
CA ALA A 86 9.65 -6.55 -6.54
C ALA A 86 10.52 -7.73 -6.04
N ALA A 87 10.20 -8.22 -4.84
CA ALA A 87 10.93 -9.34 -4.24
C ALA A 87 10.74 -10.60 -5.09
N LYS A 88 11.83 -11.13 -5.66
CA LYS A 88 11.78 -12.31 -6.53
C LYS A 88 11.40 -13.59 -5.78
N ARG A 89 11.69 -13.66 -4.48
CA ARG A 89 11.46 -14.83 -3.62
C ARG A 89 11.25 -14.41 -2.18
N ILE A 90 10.47 -15.20 -1.47
CA ILE A 90 10.29 -15.12 -0.02
C ILE A 90 11.18 -16.18 0.61
N ILE A 91 11.98 -15.80 1.61
CA ILE A 91 12.74 -16.77 2.42
C ILE A 91 11.82 -17.19 3.58
N PRO A 92 11.36 -18.46 3.63
CA PRO A 92 10.49 -18.91 4.71
C PRO A 92 11.25 -18.98 6.03
N PHE A 93 10.54 -18.74 7.14
CA PHE A 93 11.09 -18.99 8.46
C PHE A 93 11.33 -20.49 8.65
N ILE A 94 12.56 -20.86 8.98
CA ILE A 94 12.93 -22.24 9.31
C ILE A 94 12.55 -22.56 10.76
N VAL A 95 12.53 -21.55 11.63
CA VAL A 95 12.19 -21.69 13.05
C VAL A 95 10.72 -21.34 13.25
N THR A 96 9.99 -22.25 13.86
CA THR A 96 8.56 -22.04 14.16
C THR A 96 8.37 -21.13 15.37
N ASN A 97 7.20 -20.50 15.48
CA ASN A 97 6.89 -19.61 16.61
C ASN A 97 7.09 -20.30 17.97
N GLN A 98 6.68 -21.56 18.11
CA GLN A 98 6.91 -22.34 19.33
C GLN A 98 8.40 -22.56 19.64
N GLN A 99 9.22 -22.82 18.62
CA GLN A 99 10.66 -22.96 18.78
C GLN A 99 11.31 -21.65 19.21
N VAL A 100 10.86 -20.50 18.66
CA VAL A 100 11.32 -19.17 19.09
C VAL A 100 11.00 -18.93 20.56
N LEU A 101 9.77 -19.21 21.00
CA LEU A 101 9.37 -19.01 22.40
C LEU A 101 10.21 -19.84 23.37
N ASN A 102 10.50 -21.09 23.03
CA ASN A 102 11.33 -21.97 23.85
C ASN A 102 12.79 -21.50 23.88
N LEU A 103 13.36 -21.12 22.73
CA LEU A 103 14.71 -20.54 22.63
C LEU A 103 14.83 -19.25 23.44
N MET A 104 13.85 -18.36 23.33
CA MET A 104 13.82 -17.10 24.07
C MET A 104 13.78 -17.34 25.57
N ARG A 105 12.88 -18.19 26.08
CA ARG A 105 12.82 -18.52 27.52
C ARG A 105 14.12 -19.15 28.03
N THR A 106 14.75 -20.00 27.24
CA THR A 106 16.00 -20.68 27.62
C THR A 106 17.20 -19.73 27.61
N LYS A 107 17.26 -18.80 26.65
CA LYS A 107 18.42 -17.93 26.43
C LYS A 107 18.36 -16.61 27.19
N LEU A 108 17.17 -16.03 27.33
CA LEU A 108 17.00 -14.75 28.02
C LEU A 108 16.84 -14.96 29.53
N GLY A 109 16.44 -16.15 29.97
CA GLY A 109 16.12 -16.41 31.38
C GLY A 109 14.90 -15.59 31.83
N SER A 110 14.15 -16.11 32.78
CA SER A 110 13.11 -15.32 33.46
C SER A 110 13.74 -14.25 34.33
#